data_AF-A0A932G3B7-F1
#
_entry.id   AF-A0A932G3B7-F1
#
_cell.length_a   1.000
_cell.length_b   1.000
_cell.length_c   1.000
_cell.angle_alpha   90.00
_cell.angle_beta   90.00
_cell.angle_gamma   90.00
#
_symmetry.space_group_name_H-M   'P 1'
#
loop_
_entity.id
_entity.type
_entity.pdbx_description
1 polymer ?
#
loop_
_entity_poly.entity_id
_entity_poly.type
_entity_poly.pdbx_seq_one_letter_code
_entity_poly.pdbx_strand_id
1 'polypeptide(L)'
;MKLNPLLLFLLPAALAQAALAAEPPDAFNVVWDSPSANHHGSMPLGNGGIALNAWMTKDGDLHFYISKTDAWDDNARLVKVGKVRFHFEPNPIVAGKSFRQELKLNQGCLEITTGDAGAADKSALRTPHSAIRVWVDANHPVIHVTAESATPLEATAFVELWRTNQQELAELQVSDVMTNRKVTDKRQTQTIIEPDTLLTDQRDRIGWFHHNIKSVGPQLLAEIQGLAGFPQPDPLKHRTFGGVVTAVKGERLDDLRLRSPRGTAHRFNVFVLTRHPSTPKRWLADMDETIRRVEAMSFATRHTAHEAWWNEFWKRSWIRA
;
A
#
# COMPACT_ATOMS: atom_id res chain seq x y z
N MET A 1 -15.07 -43.24 -74.53
CA MET A 1 -14.43 -41.98 -74.11
C MET A 1 -14.31 -42.02 -72.59
N LYS A 2 -13.08 -42.11 -72.06
CA LYS A 2 -12.79 -42.18 -70.62
C LYS A 2 -12.89 -40.79 -70.01
N LEU A 3 -13.47 -40.65 -68.81
CA LEU A 3 -13.02 -39.65 -67.83
C LEU A 3 -13.51 -40.06 -66.42
N ASN A 4 -12.53 -40.08 -65.52
CA ASN A 4 -12.55 -40.52 -64.13
C ASN A 4 -12.81 -39.27 -63.25
N PRO A 5 -13.74 -39.27 -62.29
CA PRO A 5 -13.77 -38.19 -61.31
C PRO A 5 -12.76 -38.50 -60.21
N LEU A 6 -11.69 -37.71 -60.16
CA LEU A 6 -10.74 -37.66 -59.06
C LEU A 6 -11.49 -37.35 -57.74
N LEU A 7 -11.41 -38.24 -56.76
CA LEU A 7 -11.72 -37.93 -55.37
C LEU A 7 -10.62 -37.00 -54.83
N LEU A 8 -10.97 -35.73 -54.58
CA LEU A 8 -10.11 -34.80 -53.88
C LEU A 8 -10.31 -34.98 -52.37
N PHE A 9 -9.39 -35.69 -51.70
CA PHE A 9 -9.35 -35.74 -50.24
C PHE A 9 -8.82 -34.40 -49.70
N LEU A 10 -9.72 -33.56 -49.20
CA LEU A 10 -9.38 -32.38 -48.39
C LEU A 10 -9.02 -32.86 -46.97
N LEU A 11 -7.72 -33.01 -46.71
CA LEU A 11 -7.18 -33.13 -45.35
C LEU A 11 -7.28 -31.76 -44.65
N PRO A 12 -7.97 -31.63 -43.50
CA PRO A 12 -7.91 -30.41 -42.71
C PRO A 12 -6.51 -30.33 -42.07
N ALA A 13 -5.69 -29.40 -42.56
CA ALA A 13 -4.45 -29.02 -41.88
C ALA A 13 -4.82 -28.37 -40.54
N ALA A 14 -4.73 -29.14 -39.46
CA ALA A 14 -4.79 -28.61 -38.11
C ALA A 14 -3.55 -27.73 -37.89
N LEU A 15 -3.69 -26.42 -38.08
CA LEU A 15 -2.74 -25.44 -37.58
C LEU A 15 -2.77 -25.52 -36.05
N ALA A 16 -1.87 -26.33 -35.50
CA ALA A 16 -1.53 -26.27 -34.09
C ALA A 16 -0.89 -24.90 -33.86
N GLN A 17 -1.71 -23.92 -33.46
CA GLN A 17 -1.21 -22.68 -32.91
C GLN A 17 -0.52 -23.06 -31.60
N ALA A 18 0.80 -23.20 -31.65
CA ALA A 18 1.61 -23.26 -30.46
C ALA A 18 1.43 -21.91 -29.75
N ALA A 19 0.49 -21.86 -28.81
CA ALA A 19 0.47 -20.79 -27.84
C ALA A 19 1.83 -20.84 -27.15
N LEU A 20 2.67 -19.82 -27.35
CA LEU A 20 3.81 -19.62 -26.46
C LEU A 20 3.21 -19.53 -25.05
N ALA A 21 3.45 -20.55 -24.22
CA ALA A 21 3.08 -20.50 -22.84
C ALA A 21 3.81 -19.29 -22.24
N ALA A 22 3.05 -18.30 -21.77
CA ALA A 22 3.64 -17.19 -21.03
C ALA A 22 4.36 -17.77 -19.81
N GLU A 23 5.57 -17.28 -19.52
CA GLU A 23 6.27 -17.66 -18.30
C GLU A 23 5.40 -17.33 -17.07
N PRO A 24 5.40 -18.18 -16.03
CA PRO A 24 4.62 -17.93 -14.83
C PRO A 24 5.08 -16.62 -14.18
N PRO A 25 4.17 -15.82 -13.57
CA PRO A 25 4.52 -14.54 -12.94
C PRO A 25 5.68 -14.65 -11.95
N ASP A 26 5.82 -15.80 -11.27
CA ASP A 26 6.87 -16.04 -10.29
C ASP A 26 8.30 -15.95 -10.87
N ALA A 27 8.47 -16.19 -12.18
CA ALA A 27 9.75 -15.99 -12.86
C ALA A 27 10.19 -14.51 -12.90
N PHE A 28 9.24 -13.59 -12.72
CA PHE A 28 9.45 -12.14 -12.73
C PHE A 28 9.33 -11.51 -11.34
N ASN A 29 9.29 -12.32 -10.27
CA ASN A 29 9.32 -11.78 -8.92
C ASN A 29 10.56 -10.89 -8.72
N VAL A 30 10.36 -9.71 -8.17
CA VAL A 30 11.46 -8.79 -7.86
C VAL A 30 12.05 -9.19 -6.52
N VAL A 31 13.38 -9.36 -6.48
CA VAL A 31 14.08 -9.86 -5.29
C VAL A 31 15.23 -8.93 -4.92
N TRP A 32 15.32 -8.60 -3.63
CA TRP A 32 16.52 -8.03 -2.99
C TRP A 32 17.10 -9.04 -2.01
N ASP A 33 18.42 -9.24 -2.08
CA ASP A 33 19.20 -10.13 -1.21
C ASP A 33 19.84 -9.39 -0.03
N SER A 34 19.56 -8.09 0.12
CA SER A 34 20.00 -7.26 1.23
C SER A 34 18.93 -6.27 1.67
N PRO A 35 18.93 -5.85 2.95
CA PRO A 35 18.06 -4.80 3.43
C PRO A 35 18.35 -3.48 2.70
N SER A 36 17.30 -2.71 2.46
CA SER A 36 17.39 -1.44 1.73
C SER A 36 18.11 -0.36 2.54
N ALA A 37 18.93 0.44 1.88
CA ALA A 37 19.56 1.62 2.51
C ALA A 37 18.53 2.72 2.82
N ASN A 38 17.51 2.86 1.98
CA ASN A 38 16.44 3.85 2.10
C ASN A 38 15.25 3.42 1.21
N HIS A 39 14.28 4.33 1.04
CA HIS A 39 13.05 4.10 0.28
C HIS A 39 13.23 3.77 -1.21
N HIS A 40 14.42 3.96 -1.80
CA HIS A 40 14.69 3.55 -3.19
C HIS A 40 14.66 2.03 -3.40
N GLY A 41 14.86 1.23 -2.35
CA GLY A 41 14.68 -0.24 -2.40
C GLY A 41 13.25 -0.71 -2.18
N SER A 42 12.27 0.20 -2.18
CA SER A 42 10.88 -0.14 -1.92
C SER A 42 10.23 -0.95 -3.03
N MET A 43 9.39 -1.88 -2.62
CA MET A 43 8.54 -2.68 -3.50
C MET A 43 7.11 -2.12 -3.49
N PRO A 44 6.50 -1.90 -4.66
CA PRO A 44 5.13 -1.42 -4.75
C PRO A 44 4.13 -2.54 -4.44
N LEU A 45 3.13 -2.23 -3.62
CA LEU A 45 1.97 -3.11 -3.36
C LEU A 45 0.69 -2.29 -3.54
N GLY A 46 -0.44 -2.91 -3.86
CA GLY A 46 -1.71 -2.20 -3.92
C GLY A 46 -2.90 -3.05 -4.30
N ASN A 47 -4.10 -2.50 -4.12
CA ASN A 47 -5.37 -3.13 -4.50
C ASN A 47 -6.20 -2.25 -5.47
N GLY A 48 -5.55 -1.29 -6.15
CA GLY A 48 -6.20 -0.31 -7.01
C GLY A 48 -6.84 0.89 -6.29
N GLY A 49 -7.10 0.79 -4.98
CA GLY A 49 -7.54 1.91 -4.13
C GLY A 49 -6.44 2.43 -3.22
N ILE A 50 -5.76 1.52 -2.53
CA ILE A 50 -4.62 1.75 -1.62
C ILE A 50 -3.36 1.24 -2.32
N ALA A 51 -2.25 1.95 -2.15
CA ALA A 51 -0.95 1.51 -2.60
C ALA A 51 0.13 1.81 -1.56
N LEU A 52 1.18 0.98 -1.56
CA LEU A 52 2.33 1.07 -0.66
C LEU A 52 3.63 1.19 -1.44
N ASN A 53 4.59 1.88 -0.84
CA ASN A 53 6.00 1.67 -1.08
C ASN A 53 6.56 1.01 0.18
N ALA A 54 6.89 -0.28 0.16
CA ALA A 54 7.31 -1.04 1.34
C ALA A 54 8.75 -1.55 1.25
N TRP A 55 9.54 -1.44 2.32
CA TRP A 55 10.93 -1.90 2.36
C TRP A 55 11.39 -2.23 3.79
N MET A 56 12.35 -3.14 3.91
CA MET A 56 13.07 -3.40 5.17
C MET A 56 14.39 -2.62 5.20
N THR A 57 14.72 -1.98 6.32
CA THR A 57 16.02 -1.32 6.53
C THR A 57 17.03 -2.24 7.21
N LYS A 58 18.30 -1.87 7.17
CA LYS A 58 19.39 -2.61 7.87
C LYS A 58 19.20 -2.68 9.39
N ASP A 59 18.50 -1.71 9.96
CA ASP A 59 18.23 -1.63 11.40
C ASP A 59 17.13 -2.59 11.87
N GLY A 60 16.57 -3.40 10.97
CA GLY A 60 15.54 -4.39 11.33
C GLY A 60 14.12 -3.90 11.19
N ASP A 61 13.92 -2.70 10.64
CA ASP A 61 12.60 -2.08 10.59
C ASP A 61 11.95 -2.25 9.22
N LEU A 62 10.70 -2.67 9.22
CA LEU A 62 9.83 -2.61 8.04
C LEU A 62 9.20 -1.22 7.98
N HIS A 63 9.32 -0.54 6.85
CA HIS A 63 8.64 0.73 6.61
C HIS A 63 7.71 0.60 5.41
N PHE A 64 6.61 1.35 5.43
CA PHE A 64 5.92 1.70 4.20
C PHE A 64 5.25 3.05 4.22
N TYR A 65 5.26 3.70 3.05
CA TYR A 65 4.41 4.85 2.76
C TYR A 65 3.05 4.37 2.27
N ILE A 66 1.97 5.01 2.72
CA ILE A 66 0.60 4.71 2.31
C ILE A 66 0.12 5.80 1.35
N SER A 67 -0.40 5.39 0.20
CA SER A 67 -1.14 6.25 -0.72
C SER A 67 -2.53 5.70 -0.97
N LYS A 68 -3.45 6.59 -1.32
CA LYS A 68 -4.80 6.24 -1.75
C LYS A 68 -5.21 7.14 -2.91
N THR A 69 -5.95 6.60 -3.87
CA THR A 69 -6.35 7.31 -5.10
C THR A 69 -7.20 8.56 -4.86
N ASP A 70 -7.82 8.68 -3.68
CA ASP A 70 -8.73 9.75 -3.30
C ASP A 70 -8.27 10.55 -2.07
N ALA A 71 -6.99 10.46 -1.68
CA ALA A 71 -6.37 11.25 -0.62
C ALA A 71 -5.96 12.64 -1.12
N TRP A 72 -6.93 13.41 -1.59
CA TRP A 72 -6.74 14.79 -2.05
C TRP A 72 -6.84 15.76 -0.88
N ASP A 73 -5.80 16.55 -0.64
CA ASP A 73 -5.82 17.59 0.40
C ASP A 73 -6.65 18.82 -0.03
N ASP A 74 -6.78 19.76 0.90
CA ASP A 74 -7.49 21.02 0.72
C ASP A 74 -6.84 21.96 -0.31
N ASN A 75 -5.63 21.66 -0.78
CA ASN A 75 -4.91 22.38 -1.82
C ASN A 75 -4.98 21.71 -3.20
N ALA A 76 -5.90 20.74 -3.37
CA ALA A 76 -6.06 19.94 -4.58
C ALA A 76 -4.80 19.12 -4.93
N ARG A 77 -4.07 18.64 -3.93
CA ARG A 77 -2.87 17.80 -4.11
C ARG A 77 -3.18 16.38 -3.71
N LEU A 78 -2.77 15.42 -4.55
CA LEU A 78 -2.82 14.01 -4.19
C LEU A 78 -1.64 13.69 -3.27
N VAL A 79 -1.93 13.44 -1.99
CA VAL A 79 -0.91 13.31 -0.95
C VAL A 79 -0.82 11.87 -0.42
N LYS A 80 0.30 11.56 0.25
CA LYS A 80 0.42 10.32 1.03
C LYS A 80 -0.55 10.39 2.21
N VAL A 81 -1.19 9.27 2.53
CA VAL A 81 -2.03 9.14 3.72
C VAL A 81 -1.17 9.21 4.99
N GLY A 82 0.02 8.60 4.96
CA GLY A 82 0.97 8.60 6.07
C GLY A 82 2.07 7.55 5.86
N LYS A 83 2.91 7.36 6.88
CA LYS A 83 3.91 6.29 6.93
C LYS A 83 3.71 5.45 8.18
N VAL A 84 3.90 4.14 8.05
CA VAL A 84 3.96 3.22 9.19
C VAL A 84 5.30 2.52 9.19
N ARG A 85 5.89 2.39 10.39
CA ARG A 85 7.11 1.62 10.64
C ARG A 85 6.80 0.49 11.62
N PHE A 86 7.35 -0.69 11.41
CA PHE A 86 7.28 -1.82 12.31
C PHE A 86 8.69 -2.15 12.77
N HIS A 87 8.90 -2.05 14.08
CA HIS A 87 10.13 -2.44 14.75
C HIS A 87 9.97 -3.81 15.38
N PHE A 88 11.03 -4.62 15.34
CA PHE A 88 11.05 -5.97 15.87
C PHE A 88 12.23 -6.14 16.84
N GLU A 89 11.97 -6.65 18.04
CA GLU A 89 12.97 -6.85 19.09
C GLU A 89 12.92 -8.29 19.65
N PRO A 90 13.94 -9.13 19.44
CA PRO A 90 15.21 -8.82 18.78
C PRO A 90 15.09 -8.57 17.27
N ASN A 91 16.05 -7.80 16.73
CA ASN A 91 16.15 -7.50 15.31
C ASN A 91 16.25 -8.81 14.46
N PRO A 92 15.35 -9.03 13.50
CA PRO A 92 15.34 -10.23 12.65
C PRO A 92 16.49 -10.27 11.64
N ILE A 93 17.18 -9.15 11.41
CA ILE A 93 18.36 -9.04 10.55
C ILE A 93 19.60 -9.21 11.42
N VAL A 94 20.21 -10.40 11.30
CA VAL A 94 21.38 -10.80 12.08
C VAL A 94 22.61 -10.86 11.17
N ALA A 95 23.73 -10.29 11.63
CA ALA A 95 24.99 -10.33 10.88
C ALA A 95 25.40 -11.78 10.56
N GLY A 96 25.79 -12.02 9.30
CA GLY A 96 26.19 -13.35 8.82
C GLY A 96 25.03 -14.29 8.49
N LYS A 97 23.78 -13.87 8.67
CA LYS A 97 22.58 -14.58 8.19
C LYS A 97 22.15 -14.05 6.81
N SER A 98 21.47 -14.90 6.05
CA SER A 98 20.90 -14.53 4.76
C SER A 98 19.63 -13.69 4.94
N PHE A 99 19.40 -12.81 3.98
CA PHE A 99 18.23 -11.95 3.87
C PHE A 99 17.64 -12.11 2.47
N ARG A 100 16.31 -12.11 2.38
CA ARG A 100 15.60 -12.08 1.12
C ARG A 100 14.31 -11.30 1.25
N GLN A 101 14.18 -10.23 0.47
CA GLN A 101 12.94 -9.47 0.30
C GLN A 101 12.43 -9.72 -1.12
N GLU A 102 11.22 -10.26 -1.25
CA GLU A 102 10.63 -10.63 -2.54
C GLU A 102 9.24 -10.03 -2.70
N LEU A 103 9.00 -9.40 -3.86
CA LEU A 103 7.66 -9.07 -4.32
C LEU A 103 7.11 -10.27 -5.08
N LYS A 104 6.24 -11.03 -4.41
CA LYS A 104 5.60 -12.22 -4.98
C LYS A 104 4.42 -11.81 -5.82
N LEU A 105 4.61 -11.74 -7.14
CA LEU A 105 3.62 -11.23 -8.07
C LEU A 105 2.34 -12.07 -8.07
N ASN A 106 2.46 -13.40 -8.07
CA ASN A 106 1.31 -14.29 -8.12
C ASN A 106 0.47 -14.28 -6.82
N GLN A 107 1.09 -13.91 -5.70
CA GLN A 107 0.43 -13.80 -4.39
C GLN A 107 0.01 -12.36 -4.04
N GLY A 108 0.54 -11.36 -4.75
CA GLY A 108 0.27 -9.95 -4.47
C GLY A 108 0.83 -9.43 -3.15
N CYS A 109 1.91 -10.04 -2.66
CA CYS A 109 2.48 -9.75 -1.35
C CYS A 109 3.98 -9.48 -1.41
N LEU A 110 4.46 -8.72 -0.43
CA LEU A 110 5.87 -8.64 -0.08
C LEU A 110 6.15 -9.69 0.99
N GLU A 111 7.14 -10.54 0.76
CA GLU A 111 7.66 -11.46 1.76
C GLU A 111 9.13 -11.13 2.04
N ILE A 112 9.46 -10.92 3.31
CA ILE A 112 10.82 -10.76 3.81
C ILE A 112 11.14 -11.97 4.66
N THR A 113 12.24 -12.65 4.36
CA THR A 113 12.70 -13.80 5.12
C THR A 113 14.17 -13.62 5.51
N THR A 114 14.49 -14.05 6.73
CA THR A 114 15.87 -14.07 7.24
C THR A 114 16.17 -15.43 7.82
N GLY A 115 17.43 -15.87 7.77
CA GLY A 115 17.77 -17.22 8.21
C GLY A 115 19.14 -17.70 7.74
N ASP A 116 19.35 -19.00 7.76
CA ASP A 116 20.63 -19.59 7.36
C ASP A 116 20.78 -19.65 5.84
N ALA A 117 21.99 -19.31 5.37
CA ALA A 117 22.35 -19.35 3.95
C ALA A 117 22.30 -20.77 3.38
N GLY A 118 21.84 -20.89 2.13
CA GLY A 118 22.03 -22.08 1.32
C GLY A 118 23.50 -22.34 1.02
N ALA A 119 23.88 -23.61 0.93
CA ALA A 119 25.28 -24.01 0.69
C ALA A 119 25.80 -23.61 -0.70
N ALA A 120 24.91 -23.45 -1.68
CA ALA A 120 25.25 -23.12 -3.07
C ALA A 120 24.94 -21.67 -3.48
N ASP A 121 24.01 -21.03 -2.78
CA ASP A 121 23.54 -19.66 -3.07
C ASP A 121 23.23 -18.95 -1.75
N LYS A 122 23.95 -17.86 -1.48
CA LYS A 122 23.76 -17.07 -0.25
C LYS A 122 22.47 -16.26 -0.26
N SER A 123 21.85 -16.07 -1.42
CA SER A 123 20.55 -15.40 -1.58
C SER A 123 19.38 -16.36 -1.36
N ALA A 124 19.59 -17.66 -1.56
CA ALA A 124 18.60 -18.70 -1.25
C ALA A 124 18.71 -19.11 0.24
N LEU A 125 17.59 -19.00 0.96
CA LEU A 125 17.51 -19.40 2.37
C LEU A 125 17.32 -20.90 2.50
N ARG A 126 18.15 -21.55 3.34
CA ARG A 126 18.00 -22.98 3.66
C ARG A 126 16.94 -23.21 4.73
N THR A 127 16.96 -22.40 5.78
CA THR A 127 16.05 -22.47 6.92
C THR A 127 15.65 -21.05 7.32
N PRO A 128 14.40 -20.61 7.06
CA PRO A 128 13.95 -19.31 7.52
C PRO A 128 13.80 -19.30 9.05
N HIS A 129 14.41 -18.30 9.70
CA HIS A 129 14.25 -18.01 11.12
C HIS A 129 13.15 -16.97 11.37
N SER A 130 12.92 -16.08 10.42
CA SER A 130 11.84 -15.10 10.47
C SER A 130 11.23 -14.90 9.10
N ALA A 131 9.91 -14.70 9.06
CA ALA A 131 9.15 -14.41 7.87
C ALA A 131 8.16 -13.27 8.16
N ILE A 132 8.31 -12.16 7.44
CA ILE A 132 7.43 -11.00 7.52
C ILE A 132 6.69 -10.89 6.19
N ARG A 133 5.37 -10.76 6.23
CA ARG A 133 4.54 -10.57 5.03
C ARG A 133 3.76 -9.29 5.11
N VAL A 134 3.71 -8.56 4.01
CA VAL A 134 2.90 -7.36 3.82
C VAL A 134 2.07 -7.49 2.56
N TRP A 135 0.77 -7.26 2.66
CA TRP A 135 -0.11 -7.23 1.49
C TRP A 135 -1.25 -6.25 1.67
N VAL A 136 -1.72 -5.70 0.56
CA VAL A 136 -2.91 -4.84 0.52
C VAL A 136 -4.07 -5.72 0.08
N ASP A 137 -5.08 -5.88 0.93
CA ASP A 137 -6.18 -6.79 0.64
C ASP A 137 -6.89 -6.40 -0.66
N ALA A 138 -6.99 -7.34 -1.59
CA ALA A 138 -7.57 -7.09 -2.91
C ALA A 138 -9.08 -6.78 -2.82
N ASN A 139 -9.72 -7.20 -1.73
CA ASN A 139 -11.17 -7.16 -1.55
C ASN A 139 -11.60 -6.16 -0.47
N HIS A 140 -10.65 -5.64 0.34
CA HIS A 140 -10.97 -4.81 1.51
C HIS A 140 -9.98 -3.64 1.68
N PRO A 141 -10.41 -2.52 2.30
CA PRO A 141 -9.56 -1.34 2.50
C PRO A 141 -8.61 -1.50 3.70
N VAL A 142 -7.82 -2.58 3.71
CA VAL A 142 -6.91 -2.93 4.80
C VAL A 142 -5.58 -3.43 4.26
N ILE A 143 -4.51 -3.03 4.93
CA ILE A 143 -3.16 -3.56 4.75
C ILE A 143 -2.92 -4.55 5.88
N HIS A 144 -2.41 -5.72 5.52
CA HIS A 144 -2.04 -6.76 6.46
C HIS A 144 -0.53 -6.82 6.64
N VAL A 145 -0.09 -6.92 7.89
CA VAL A 145 1.31 -7.18 8.25
C VAL A 145 1.34 -8.35 9.21
N THR A 146 2.03 -9.42 8.83
CA THR A 146 2.29 -10.57 9.70
C THR A 146 3.78 -10.76 9.89
N ALA A 147 4.18 -11.23 11.06
CA ALA A 147 5.55 -11.66 11.32
C ALA A 147 5.52 -12.99 12.06
N GLU A 148 6.27 -13.96 11.57
CA GLU A 148 6.51 -15.25 12.21
C GLU A 148 8.01 -15.36 12.50
N SER A 149 8.36 -15.89 13.66
CA SER A 149 9.75 -16.04 14.09
C SER A 149 9.96 -17.32 14.88
N ALA A 150 11.10 -17.97 14.68
CA ALA A 150 11.52 -19.15 15.43
C ALA A 150 11.80 -18.84 16.90
N THR A 151 12.24 -17.61 17.21
CA THR A 151 12.44 -17.12 18.57
C THR A 151 11.43 -16.03 18.91
N PRO A 152 10.92 -15.98 20.16
CA PRO A 152 9.98 -14.94 20.54
C PRO A 152 10.56 -13.53 20.38
N LEU A 153 9.81 -12.64 19.74
CA LEU A 153 10.12 -11.22 19.58
C LEU A 153 8.94 -10.35 20.02
N GLU A 154 9.19 -9.06 20.23
CA GLU A 154 8.17 -8.02 20.30
C GLU A 154 8.12 -7.30 18.96
N ALA A 155 6.91 -6.97 18.50
CA ALA A 155 6.73 -6.12 17.32
C ALA A 155 5.96 -4.87 17.71
N THR A 156 6.43 -3.68 17.30
CA THR A 156 5.80 -2.40 17.58
C THR A 156 5.58 -1.61 16.29
N ALA A 157 4.33 -1.23 16.03
CA ALA A 157 3.96 -0.34 14.95
C ALA A 157 4.06 1.12 15.40
N PHE A 158 4.62 1.97 14.53
CA PHE A 158 4.78 3.40 14.71
C PHE A 158 4.09 4.13 13.58
N VAL A 159 3.27 5.12 13.91
CA VAL A 159 2.76 6.10 12.95
C VAL A 159 3.79 7.23 12.82
N GLU A 160 4.22 7.52 11.60
CA GLU A 160 5.20 8.59 11.32
C GLU A 160 4.55 9.62 10.40
N LEU A 161 4.13 10.76 10.97
CA LEU A 161 3.50 11.87 10.26
C LEU A 161 4.48 13.00 9.98
N TRP A 162 4.30 13.67 8.85
CA TRP A 162 5.09 14.85 8.43
C TRP A 162 4.27 16.15 8.45
N ARG A 163 2.95 16.09 8.29
CA ARG A 163 2.06 17.25 8.41
C ARG A 163 1.62 17.40 9.86
N THR A 164 2.52 17.80 10.74
CA THR A 164 2.24 17.90 12.19
C THR A 164 1.85 19.30 12.64
N ASN A 165 2.21 20.32 11.86
CA ASN A 165 1.90 21.72 12.14
C ASN A 165 1.44 22.41 10.85
N GLN A 166 0.66 23.48 11.02
CA GLN A 166 0.34 24.37 9.92
C GLN A 166 1.63 25.04 9.42
N GLN A 167 1.89 24.98 8.12
CA GLN A 167 3.07 25.57 7.52
C GLN A 167 2.81 26.03 6.09
N GLU A 168 3.55 27.05 5.66
CA GLU A 168 3.57 27.40 4.24
C GLU A 168 4.36 26.35 3.44
N LEU A 169 3.83 25.98 2.27
CA LEU A 169 4.54 25.15 1.32
C LEU A 169 5.70 25.96 0.70
N ALA A 170 6.92 25.58 1.07
CA ALA A 170 8.14 26.28 0.70
C ALA A 170 8.44 26.26 -0.81
N GLU A 171 7.93 25.29 -1.57
CA GLU A 171 8.08 25.22 -3.02
C GLU A 171 6.85 24.55 -3.67
N LEU A 172 6.22 25.23 -4.64
CA LEU A 172 5.13 24.64 -5.43
C LEU A 172 5.69 23.74 -6.54
N GLN A 173 5.08 22.58 -6.69
CA GLN A 173 5.38 21.61 -7.73
C GLN A 173 4.61 21.92 -9.01
N VAL A 174 5.06 21.36 -10.14
CA VAL A 174 4.50 21.64 -11.48
C VAL A 174 2.97 21.48 -11.58
N SER A 175 2.40 20.57 -10.80
CA SER A 175 0.97 20.23 -10.77
C SER A 175 0.18 20.98 -9.70
N ASP A 176 0.82 21.77 -8.83
CA ASP A 176 0.10 22.49 -7.78
C ASP A 176 -0.71 23.63 -8.39
N VAL A 177 -1.99 23.72 -8.03
CA VAL A 177 -2.97 24.63 -8.65
C VAL A 177 -2.57 26.11 -8.53
N MET A 178 -1.85 26.47 -7.47
CA MET A 178 -1.39 27.85 -7.24
C MET A 178 -0.09 28.20 -7.95
N THR A 179 0.45 27.31 -8.80
CA THR A 179 1.64 27.60 -9.60
C THR A 179 1.33 28.63 -10.69
N ASN A 180 1.95 29.81 -10.62
CA ASN A 180 1.82 30.84 -11.65
C ASN A 180 3.20 31.23 -12.20
N ARG A 181 3.61 30.61 -13.32
CA ARG A 181 4.92 30.87 -13.95
C ARG A 181 5.08 32.25 -14.58
N LYS A 182 4.02 33.08 -14.61
CA LYS A 182 4.06 34.43 -15.19
C LYS A 182 4.59 35.49 -14.21
N VAL A 183 4.70 35.15 -12.92
CA VAL A 183 5.19 36.05 -11.86
C VAL A 183 6.52 35.56 -11.29
N THR A 184 7.31 36.47 -10.71
CA THR A 184 8.69 36.23 -10.27
C THR A 184 8.82 35.12 -9.23
N ASP A 185 7.91 35.06 -8.26
CA ASP A 185 7.89 34.05 -7.20
C ASP A 185 7.29 32.71 -7.66
N LYS A 186 6.75 32.67 -8.89
CA LYS A 186 6.05 31.56 -9.52
C LYS A 186 4.77 31.11 -8.78
N ARG A 187 4.13 31.98 -7.97
CA ARG A 187 2.94 31.63 -7.17
C ARG A 187 1.78 32.61 -7.40
N GLN A 188 0.56 32.09 -7.44
CA GLN A 188 -0.64 32.92 -7.48
C GLN A 188 -1.00 33.46 -6.08
N THR A 189 -0.80 32.65 -5.04
CA THR A 189 -0.97 33.05 -3.63
C THR A 189 -0.21 32.08 -2.71
N GLN A 190 -0.15 32.42 -1.43
CA GLN A 190 0.43 31.56 -0.40
C GLN A 190 -0.35 30.24 -0.30
N THR A 191 0.36 29.11 -0.29
CA THR A 191 -0.24 27.78 -0.11
C THR A 191 0.09 27.28 1.29
N ILE A 192 -0.92 27.17 2.14
CA ILE A 192 -0.78 26.71 3.53
C ILE A 192 -1.20 25.24 3.62
N ILE A 193 -0.32 24.40 4.15
CA ILE A 193 -0.58 22.98 4.42
C ILE A 193 -1.18 22.86 5.82
N GLU A 194 -2.35 22.24 5.91
CA GLU A 194 -2.99 21.96 7.20
C GLU A 194 -2.45 20.66 7.82
N PRO A 195 -2.36 20.57 9.16
CA PRO A 195 -1.84 19.39 9.83
C PRO A 195 -2.81 18.20 9.79
N ASP A 196 -2.24 17.00 9.87
CA ASP A 196 -2.93 15.77 10.19
C ASP A 196 -3.23 15.73 11.70
N THR A 197 -4.32 15.07 12.07
CA THR A 197 -4.77 14.91 13.46
C THR A 197 -4.53 13.48 13.93
N LEU A 198 -3.84 13.32 15.07
CA LEU A 198 -3.73 12.03 15.76
C LEU A 198 -5.00 11.70 16.52
N LEU A 199 -5.38 10.42 16.53
CA LEU A 199 -6.44 9.92 17.39
C LEU A 199 -5.88 9.70 18.81
N THR A 200 -6.34 10.53 19.73
CA THR A 200 -6.04 10.41 21.16
C THR A 200 -7.02 9.44 21.84
N ASP A 201 -6.67 9.01 23.06
CA ASP A 201 -7.57 8.25 23.97
C ASP A 201 -8.18 6.98 23.36
N GLN A 202 -7.47 6.37 22.41
CA GLN A 202 -7.89 5.12 21.79
C GLN A 202 -7.57 3.92 22.70
N ARG A 203 -8.33 2.83 22.57
CA ARG A 203 -8.03 1.54 23.22
C ARG A 203 -7.57 0.54 22.17
N ASP A 204 -6.46 -0.14 22.46
CA ASP A 204 -5.91 -1.25 21.66
C ASP A 204 -5.61 -0.92 20.17
N ARG A 205 -5.53 0.37 19.84
CA ARG A 205 -5.28 0.88 18.49
C ARG A 205 -4.67 2.28 18.51
N ILE A 206 -4.08 2.66 17.39
CA ILE A 206 -3.58 4.01 17.10
C ILE A 206 -4.10 4.44 15.74
N GLY A 207 -4.16 5.74 15.47
CA GLY A 207 -4.65 6.20 14.18
C GLY A 207 -4.51 7.70 13.98
N TRP A 208 -4.77 8.14 12.76
CA TRP A 208 -4.67 9.52 12.35
C TRP A 208 -5.59 9.81 11.16
N PHE A 209 -5.88 11.08 10.92
CA PHE A 209 -6.59 11.53 9.72
C PHE A 209 -6.19 12.94 9.31
N HIS A 210 -6.45 13.26 8.04
CA HIS A 210 -6.46 14.59 7.48
C HIS A 210 -7.90 15.00 7.20
N HIS A 211 -8.29 16.24 7.50
CA HIS A 211 -9.62 16.78 7.20
C HIS A 211 -9.52 18.11 6.47
N ASN A 212 -10.09 18.17 5.27
CA ASN A 212 -10.07 19.37 4.45
C ASN A 212 -11.01 20.43 5.03
N ILE A 213 -10.45 21.37 5.80
CA ILE A 213 -11.16 22.53 6.36
C ILE A 213 -11.40 23.65 5.33
N LYS A 214 -10.64 23.63 4.24
CA LYS A 214 -10.74 24.57 3.11
C LYS A 214 -10.71 23.82 1.78
N SER A 215 -10.82 24.58 0.69
CA SER A 215 -10.77 24.07 -0.69
C SER A 215 -10.15 25.14 -1.58
N VAL A 216 -8.95 24.88 -2.08
CA VAL A 216 -8.18 25.78 -2.94
C VAL A 216 -8.15 25.19 -4.33
N GLY A 217 -8.51 25.99 -5.34
CA GLY A 217 -8.45 25.60 -6.75
C GLY A 217 -9.79 25.48 -7.45
N PRO A 218 -10.80 24.74 -6.95
CA PRO A 218 -12.02 24.47 -7.71
C PRO A 218 -12.72 25.72 -8.27
N GLN A 219 -12.92 26.75 -7.44
CA GLN A 219 -13.54 28.01 -7.88
C GLN A 219 -12.68 28.73 -8.95
N LEU A 220 -11.37 28.86 -8.70
CA LEU A 220 -10.43 29.48 -9.63
C LEU A 220 -10.41 28.77 -10.99
N LEU A 221 -10.41 27.43 -10.98
CA LEU A 221 -10.43 26.62 -12.20
C LEU A 221 -11.75 26.77 -12.95
N ALA A 222 -12.88 26.82 -12.23
CA ALA A 222 -14.18 27.07 -12.84
C ALA A 222 -14.23 28.44 -13.54
N GLU A 223 -13.67 29.48 -12.93
CA GLU A 223 -13.56 30.82 -13.54
C GLU A 223 -12.68 30.79 -14.80
N ILE A 224 -11.48 30.19 -14.72
CA ILE A 224 -10.55 30.08 -15.85
C ILE A 224 -11.17 29.33 -17.03
N GLN A 225 -11.96 28.30 -16.75
CA GLN A 225 -12.60 27.45 -17.78
C GLN A 225 -13.95 28.00 -18.26
N GLY A 226 -14.42 29.15 -17.75
CA GLY A 226 -15.72 29.72 -18.12
C GLY A 226 -16.91 28.92 -17.57
N LEU A 227 -16.69 28.09 -16.56
CA LEU A 227 -17.69 27.22 -15.92
C LEU A 227 -18.29 27.83 -14.64
N ALA A 228 -17.95 29.08 -14.29
CA ALA A 228 -18.44 29.73 -13.07
C ALA A 228 -19.98 29.81 -12.97
N GLY A 229 -20.69 29.82 -14.10
CA GLY A 229 -22.16 29.77 -14.15
C GLY A 229 -22.77 28.37 -13.95
N PHE A 230 -21.95 27.32 -13.81
CA PHE A 230 -22.38 25.92 -13.67
C PHE A 230 -22.01 25.38 -12.27
N PRO A 231 -22.83 25.65 -11.24
CA PRO A 231 -22.49 25.31 -9.87
C PRO A 231 -22.40 23.79 -9.67
N GLN A 232 -21.36 23.35 -8.96
CA GLN A 232 -21.13 21.96 -8.58
C GLN A 232 -20.80 21.88 -7.08
N PRO A 233 -21.12 20.76 -6.39
CA PRO A 233 -20.62 20.53 -5.03
C PRO A 233 -19.10 20.62 -4.99
N ASP A 234 -18.57 21.19 -3.90
CA ASP A 234 -17.12 21.31 -3.72
C ASP A 234 -16.47 19.91 -3.65
N PRO A 235 -15.52 19.56 -4.54
CA PRO A 235 -14.96 18.22 -4.62
C PRO A 235 -13.89 17.93 -3.56
N LEU A 236 -13.44 18.92 -2.79
CA LEU A 236 -12.35 18.80 -1.83
C LEU A 236 -12.79 19.10 -0.40
N LYS A 237 -13.64 20.12 -0.20
CA LYS A 237 -14.05 20.54 1.14
C LYS A 237 -14.73 19.40 1.89
N HIS A 238 -14.43 19.27 3.18
CA HIS A 238 -14.94 18.20 4.04
C HIS A 238 -14.59 16.78 3.57
N ARG A 239 -13.55 16.60 2.74
CA ARG A 239 -12.94 15.29 2.57
C ARG A 239 -12.15 14.94 3.82
N THR A 240 -12.31 13.72 4.30
CA THR A 240 -11.53 13.19 5.43
C THR A 240 -10.89 11.88 5.02
N PHE A 241 -9.58 11.74 5.16
CA PHE A 241 -8.84 10.52 4.84
C PHE A 241 -7.80 10.21 5.91
N GLY A 242 -7.53 8.93 6.17
CA GLY A 242 -6.65 8.55 7.26
C GLY A 242 -6.47 7.06 7.43
N GLY A 243 -5.79 6.69 8.52
CA GLY A 243 -5.47 5.30 8.85
C GLY A 243 -5.72 4.96 10.32
N VAL A 244 -6.08 3.70 10.58
CA VAL A 244 -6.13 3.10 11.93
C VAL A 244 -5.34 1.80 11.93
N VAL A 245 -4.41 1.67 12.88
CA VAL A 245 -3.61 0.47 13.10
C VAL A 245 -4.20 -0.33 14.27
N THR A 246 -4.48 -1.60 14.04
CA THR A 246 -4.84 -2.58 15.08
C THR A 246 -3.84 -3.73 15.11
N ALA A 247 -3.77 -4.43 16.24
CA ALA A 247 -2.94 -5.62 16.40
C ALA A 247 -3.67 -6.68 17.23
N VAL A 248 -3.40 -7.96 16.95
CA VAL A 248 -3.91 -9.05 17.80
C VAL A 248 -3.32 -8.91 19.21
N LYS A 249 -4.19 -8.71 20.20
CA LYS A 249 -3.81 -8.43 21.59
C LYS A 249 -2.88 -7.22 21.72
N GLY A 250 -3.04 -6.23 20.84
CA GLY A 250 -2.22 -5.03 20.82
C GLY A 250 -2.34 -4.22 22.12
N GLU A 251 -1.20 -3.78 22.62
CA GLU A 251 -1.07 -2.84 23.73
C GLU A 251 -0.70 -1.47 23.17
N ARG A 252 -1.56 -0.49 23.40
CA ARG A 252 -1.30 0.90 23.02
C ARG A 252 -0.31 1.51 24.01
N LEU A 253 0.87 1.91 23.52
CA LEU A 253 1.89 2.55 24.35
C LEU A 253 1.66 4.06 24.46
N ASP A 254 1.28 4.69 23.34
CA ASP A 254 0.87 6.09 23.25
C ASP A 254 0.07 6.33 21.96
N ASP A 255 -0.10 7.59 21.55
CA ASP A 255 -0.88 7.98 20.36
C ASP A 255 -0.23 7.56 19.03
N LEU A 256 1.05 7.23 19.03
CA LEU A 256 1.84 6.90 17.85
C LEU A 256 2.31 5.44 17.82
N ARG A 257 2.24 4.72 18.94
CA ARG A 257 2.87 3.40 19.11
C ARG A 257 1.89 2.34 19.60
N LEU A 258 1.82 1.24 18.85
CA LEU A 258 1.04 0.05 19.17
C LEU A 258 1.94 -1.17 19.17
N ARG A 259 2.10 -1.81 20.33
CA ARG A 259 2.93 -2.99 20.51
C ARG A 259 2.08 -4.25 20.48
N SER A 260 2.55 -5.29 19.82
CA SER A 260 2.00 -6.64 19.97
C SER A 260 2.76 -7.38 21.08
N PRO A 261 2.12 -8.29 21.83
CA PRO A 261 2.77 -9.01 22.91
C PRO A 261 3.94 -9.85 22.41
N ARG A 262 4.93 -10.07 23.28
CA ARG A 262 6.06 -10.96 22.97
C ARG A 262 5.57 -12.35 22.55
N GLY A 263 6.03 -12.83 21.41
CA GLY A 263 5.56 -14.10 20.84
C GLY A 263 6.32 -14.50 19.58
N THR A 264 5.93 -15.61 18.98
CA THR A 264 6.51 -16.11 17.72
C THR A 264 5.65 -15.77 16.51
N ALA A 265 4.49 -15.16 16.71
CA ALA A 265 3.56 -14.78 15.66
C ALA A 265 2.88 -13.45 16.00
N HIS A 266 2.92 -12.52 15.05
CA HIS A 266 2.39 -11.18 15.18
C HIS A 266 1.49 -10.87 13.99
N ARG A 267 0.40 -10.16 14.25
CA ARG A 267 -0.52 -9.71 13.20
C ARG A 267 -1.01 -8.30 13.49
N PHE A 268 -0.79 -7.43 12.53
CA PHE A 268 -1.28 -6.07 12.48
C PHE A 268 -2.16 -5.85 11.25
N ASN A 269 -3.14 -4.97 11.40
CA ASN A 269 -3.96 -4.48 10.31
C ASN A 269 -3.84 -2.96 10.27
N VAL A 270 -3.66 -2.37 9.09
CA VAL A 270 -3.74 -0.92 8.88
C VAL A 270 -4.92 -0.64 7.95
N PHE A 271 -6.02 -0.18 8.52
CA PHE A 271 -7.23 0.20 7.78
C PHE A 271 -7.07 1.61 7.23
N VAL A 272 -7.43 1.81 5.96
CA VAL A 272 -7.23 3.09 5.28
C VAL A 272 -8.54 3.52 4.63
N LEU A 273 -9.03 4.71 4.98
CA LEU A 273 -10.36 5.15 4.56
C LEU A 273 -10.38 6.61 4.14
N THR A 274 -11.10 6.89 3.06
CA THR A 274 -11.51 8.24 2.66
C THR A 274 -13.04 8.34 2.69
N ARG A 275 -13.55 9.48 3.14
CA ARG A 275 -14.96 9.86 3.04
C ARG A 275 -15.09 11.30 2.58
N HIS A 276 -16.03 11.54 1.68
CA HIS A 276 -16.33 12.88 1.18
C HIS A 276 -17.80 12.97 0.74
N PRO A 277 -18.54 14.00 1.18
CA PRO A 277 -18.20 14.87 2.31
C PRO A 277 -18.32 14.11 3.64
N SER A 278 -17.53 14.49 4.65
CA SER A 278 -17.54 13.91 5.99
C SER A 278 -17.01 14.88 7.03
N THR A 279 -17.46 14.73 8.27
CA THR A 279 -16.78 15.30 9.43
C THR A 279 -15.78 14.29 10.00
N PRO A 280 -14.80 14.71 10.83
CA PRO A 280 -13.92 13.79 11.53
C PRO A 280 -14.67 12.73 12.36
N LYS A 281 -15.72 13.14 13.07
CA LYS A 281 -16.56 12.22 13.87
C LYS A 281 -17.24 11.17 13.01
N ARG A 282 -17.82 11.58 11.87
CA ARG A 282 -18.46 10.64 10.93
C ARG A 282 -17.44 9.70 10.30
N TRP A 283 -16.28 10.21 9.92
CA TRP A 283 -15.20 9.39 9.35
C TRP A 283 -14.73 8.32 10.33
N LEU A 284 -14.58 8.66 11.61
CA LEU A 284 -14.20 7.68 12.64
C LEU A 284 -15.27 6.60 12.83
N ALA A 285 -16.56 6.96 12.82
CA ALA A 285 -17.64 5.98 12.88
C ALA A 285 -17.65 5.04 11.65
N ASP A 286 -17.46 5.58 10.44
CA ASP A 286 -17.36 4.78 9.21
C ASP A 286 -16.10 3.89 9.19
N MET A 287 -15.02 4.34 9.83
CA MET A 287 -13.80 3.55 10.05
C MET A 287 -14.09 2.39 11.00
N ASP A 288 -14.74 2.64 12.14
CA ASP A 288 -15.13 1.60 13.11
C ASP A 288 -16.04 0.55 12.46
N GLU A 289 -17.01 0.97 11.65
CA GLU A 289 -17.85 0.05 10.89
C GLU A 289 -17.05 -0.77 9.88
N THR A 290 -16.10 -0.15 9.20
CA THR A 290 -15.22 -0.82 8.23
C THR A 290 -14.36 -1.88 8.90
N ILE A 291 -13.75 -1.55 10.05
CA ILE A 291 -12.98 -2.49 10.87
C ILE A 291 -13.86 -3.67 11.26
N ARG A 292 -15.04 -3.41 11.86
CA ARG A 292 -15.98 -4.45 12.29
C ARG A 292 -16.40 -5.37 11.14
N ARG A 293 -16.72 -4.81 9.97
CA ARG A 293 -17.13 -5.60 8.79
C ARG A 293 -16.00 -6.49 8.29
N VAL A 294 -14.79 -5.96 8.22
CA VAL A 294 -13.62 -6.68 7.72
C VAL A 294 -13.15 -7.75 8.73
N GLU A 295 -13.20 -7.46 10.03
CA GLU A 295 -12.80 -8.39 11.08
C GLU A 295 -13.87 -9.44 11.44
N ALA A 296 -15.11 -9.27 10.97
CA ALA A 296 -16.11 -10.33 10.99
C ALA A 296 -15.68 -11.55 10.15
N MET A 297 -14.78 -11.36 9.18
CA MET A 297 -14.17 -12.44 8.42
C MET A 297 -12.83 -12.87 9.05
N SER A 298 -12.61 -14.18 9.10
CA SER A 298 -11.34 -14.72 9.58
C SER A 298 -10.18 -14.21 8.72
N PHE A 299 -9.00 -14.07 9.33
CA PHE A 299 -7.80 -13.68 8.59
C PHE A 299 -7.46 -14.67 7.46
N ALA A 300 -7.61 -15.97 7.72
CA ALA A 300 -7.35 -17.01 6.72
C ALA A 300 -8.29 -16.87 5.51
N THR A 301 -9.58 -16.62 5.74
CA THR A 301 -10.55 -16.37 4.67
C THR A 301 -10.16 -15.16 3.81
N ARG A 302 -9.74 -14.06 4.44
CA ARG A 302 -9.28 -12.86 3.70
C ARG A 302 -8.01 -13.12 2.90
N HIS A 303 -7.03 -13.82 3.50
CA HIS A 303 -5.79 -14.18 2.82
C HIS A 303 -6.05 -15.05 1.58
N THR A 304 -6.84 -16.12 1.72
CA THR A 304 -7.21 -16.98 0.59
C THR A 304 -7.95 -16.21 -0.50
N ALA A 305 -8.88 -15.32 -0.15
CA ALA A 305 -9.61 -14.51 -1.13
C ALA A 305 -8.69 -13.51 -1.86
N HIS A 306 -7.68 -12.97 -1.18
CA HIS A 306 -6.68 -12.10 -1.80
C HIS A 306 -5.78 -12.86 -2.78
N GLU A 307 -5.22 -14.00 -2.38
CA GLU A 307 -4.39 -14.81 -3.27
C GLU A 307 -5.20 -15.31 -4.47
N ALA A 308 -6.46 -15.71 -4.27
CA ALA A 308 -7.34 -16.09 -5.37
C ALA A 308 -7.53 -14.95 -6.37
N TRP A 309 -7.72 -13.72 -5.90
CA TRP A 309 -7.85 -12.55 -6.78
C TRP A 309 -6.60 -12.33 -7.64
N TRP A 310 -5.40 -12.42 -7.05
CA TRP A 310 -4.14 -12.25 -7.80
C TRP A 310 -3.88 -13.38 -8.78
N ASN A 311 -4.14 -14.63 -8.40
CA ASN A 311 -4.07 -15.76 -9.32
C ASN A 311 -5.03 -15.57 -10.52
N GLU A 312 -6.27 -15.13 -10.29
CA GLU A 312 -7.23 -14.83 -11.36
C GLU A 312 -6.80 -13.63 -12.23
N PHE A 313 -6.14 -12.63 -11.64
CA PHE A 313 -5.57 -11.51 -12.40
C PHE A 313 -4.52 -12.00 -13.40
N TRP A 314 -3.58 -12.87 -12.98
CA TRP A 314 -2.53 -13.38 -13.85
C TRP A 314 -3.01 -14.41 -14.88
N LYS A 315 -4.18 -15.01 -14.72
CA LYS A 315 -4.80 -15.82 -15.79
C LYS A 315 -5.23 -14.99 -17.01
N ARG A 316 -5.33 -13.66 -16.85
CA ARG A 316 -5.76 -12.71 -17.90
C ARG A 316 -4.75 -11.58 -18.13
N SER A 317 -3.53 -11.73 -17.63
CA SER A 317 -2.46 -10.73 -17.73
C SER A 317 -1.12 -11.43 -17.76
N TRP A 318 -0.13 -10.90 -18.47
CA TRP A 318 1.18 -11.53 -18.60
C TRP A 318 2.28 -10.48 -18.60
N ILE A 319 3.46 -10.88 -18.14
CA ILE A 319 4.70 -10.11 -18.28
C ILE A 319 5.43 -10.68 -19.49
N ARG A 320 5.97 -9.79 -20.32
CA ARG A 320 6.88 -10.15 -21.40
C ARG A 320 8.14 -9.31 -21.21
N ALA A 321 9.23 -9.98 -20.82
CA ALA A 321 10.56 -9.38 -20.74
C ALA A 321 11.29 -9.46 -22.08
#